data_AF-A0A9X5XEI6-F1
#
_entry.id   AF-A0A9X5XEI6-F1
#
_cell.length_a   1.000
_cell.length_b   1.000
_cell.length_c   1.000
_cell.angle_alpha   90.00
_cell.angle_beta   90.00
_cell.angle_gamma   90.00
#
_symmetry.space_group_name_H-M   'P 1'
#
loop_
_entity.id
_entity.type
_entity.pdbx_description
1 polymer ?
#
loop_
_entity_poly.entity_id
_entity_poly.type
_entity_poly.pdbx_seq_one_letter_code
_entity_poly.pdbx_strand_id
1 'polypeptide(L)'
;PPVTGQDADIDAVQRIVKGEQYMTVYKPFKAEADAAVAMAVALGRGESLRKIATTTTDSPTTRHIPSVLLTPRAVTVDKIKPTLLKDGMYRIDEICTAELRPACEKDGLTR
;
A
#
# COMPACT_ATOMS: atom_id res chain seq x y z
N PRO A 1 14.09 17.91 8.76
CA PRO A 1 12.92 17.13 9.24
C PRO A 1 12.91 15.76 8.53
N PRO A 2 12.34 14.68 9.10
CA PRO A 2 12.21 13.42 8.39
C PRO A 2 11.32 13.59 7.15
N VAL A 3 11.73 13.03 6.01
CA VAL A 3 10.94 13.02 4.77
C VAL A 3 10.02 11.80 4.77
N THR A 4 8.73 12.01 4.54
CA THR A 4 7.69 10.97 4.51
C THR A 4 6.98 10.98 3.16
N GLY A 5 6.23 9.93 2.85
CA GLY A 5 5.45 9.83 1.60
C GLY A 5 4.35 8.78 1.68
N GLN A 6 3.67 8.53 0.56
CA GLN A 6 2.62 7.53 0.44
C GLN A 6 2.84 6.69 -0.82
N ASP A 7 1.99 5.68 -1.01
CA ASP A 7 1.85 4.83 -2.20
C ASP A 7 2.91 3.73 -2.36
N ALA A 8 4.05 3.84 -1.68
CA ALA A 8 5.15 2.88 -1.83
C ALA A 8 5.63 2.72 -3.28
N ASP A 9 5.69 3.83 -4.02
CA ASP A 9 6.33 3.88 -5.34
C ASP A 9 7.75 3.34 -5.27
N ILE A 10 8.19 2.63 -6.32
CA ILE A 10 9.50 1.97 -6.33
C ILE A 10 10.64 2.95 -6.01
N ASP A 11 10.60 4.16 -6.54
CA ASP A 11 11.59 5.20 -6.26
C ASP A 11 11.58 5.64 -4.79
N ALA A 12 10.40 5.69 -4.15
CA ALA A 12 10.28 6.00 -2.73
C ALA A 12 10.84 4.87 -1.85
N VAL A 13 10.59 3.62 -2.23
CA VAL A 13 11.15 2.44 -1.54
C VAL A 13 12.67 2.41 -1.66
N GLN A 14 13.20 2.72 -2.84
CA GLN A 14 14.64 2.83 -3.07
C GLN A 14 15.25 3.99 -2.27
N ARG A 15 14.58 5.16 -2.17
CA ARG A 15 15.01 6.25 -1.27
C ARG A 15 15.00 5.85 0.20
N ILE A 16 14.06 5.00 0.64
CA ILE A 16 14.05 4.45 2.00
C ILE A 16 15.28 3.58 2.26
N VAL A 17 15.65 2.72 1.30
CA VAL A 17 16.88 1.92 1.37
C VAL A 17 18.14 2.81 1.38
N LYS A 18 18.15 3.91 0.63
CA LYS A 18 19.26 4.90 0.65
C LYS A 18 19.31 5.73 1.94
N GLY A 19 18.25 5.73 2.75
CA GLY A 19 18.11 6.60 3.91
C GLY A 19 17.74 8.05 3.58
N GLU A 20 17.35 8.35 2.34
CA GLU A 20 16.93 9.68 1.87
C GLU A 20 15.47 9.99 2.24
N GLN A 21 14.66 8.96 2.42
CA GLN A 21 13.26 9.03 2.85
C GLN A 21 13.05 8.12 4.05
N TYR A 22 12.34 8.58 5.09
CA TYR A 22 12.16 7.81 6.32
C TYR A 22 11.14 6.68 6.17
N MET A 23 10.00 6.99 5.54
CA MET A 23 8.92 6.02 5.35
C MET A 23 8.03 6.35 4.15
N THR A 24 7.22 5.36 3.76
CA THR A 24 6.09 5.50 2.85
C THR A 24 4.86 4.79 3.43
N VAL A 25 3.65 5.22 3.09
CA VAL A 25 2.40 4.55 3.46
C VAL A 25 1.97 3.63 2.34
N TYR A 26 2.07 2.31 2.54
CA TYR A 26 1.61 1.31 1.59
C TYR A 26 0.09 1.10 1.72
N LYS A 27 -0.59 1.26 0.59
CA LYS A 27 -2.01 0.96 0.38
C LYS A 27 -2.12 -0.24 -0.58
N PRO A 28 -2.63 -1.41 -0.15
CA PRO A 28 -2.62 -2.61 -1.00
C PRO A 28 -3.61 -2.48 -2.17
N PHE A 29 -3.10 -2.21 -3.37
CA PHE A 29 -3.93 -1.99 -4.57
C PHE A 29 -4.84 -3.16 -4.89
N LYS A 30 -4.37 -4.40 -4.69
CA LYS A 30 -5.21 -5.59 -4.91
C LYS A 30 -6.44 -5.60 -4.01
N ALA A 31 -6.28 -5.32 -2.71
CA ALA A 31 -7.40 -5.32 -1.78
C ALA A 31 -8.39 -4.18 -2.11
N GLU A 32 -7.87 -3.03 -2.54
CA GLU A 32 -8.70 -1.89 -2.98
C GLU A 32 -9.49 -2.22 -4.25
N ALA A 33 -8.84 -2.81 -5.25
CA ALA A 33 -9.48 -3.27 -6.47
C ALA A 33 -10.53 -4.37 -6.21
N ASP A 34 -10.21 -5.36 -5.38
CA ASP A 34 -11.13 -6.44 -5.03
C ASP A 34 -12.40 -5.89 -4.35
N ALA A 35 -12.26 -4.94 -3.42
CA ALA A 35 -13.39 -4.27 -2.78
C ALA A 35 -14.22 -3.44 -3.78
N ALA A 36 -13.56 -2.66 -4.64
CA ALA A 36 -14.23 -1.85 -5.65
C ALA A 36 -15.02 -2.71 -6.64
N VAL A 37 -14.45 -3.81 -7.13
CA VAL A 37 -15.12 -4.75 -8.03
C VAL A 37 -16.30 -5.41 -7.35
N ALA A 38 -16.15 -5.86 -6.10
CA ALA A 38 -17.27 -6.44 -5.36
C ALA A 38 -18.46 -5.48 -5.22
N MET A 39 -18.18 -4.21 -4.89
CA MET A 39 -19.22 -3.18 -4.82
C MET A 39 -19.86 -2.89 -6.18
N ALA A 40 -19.05 -2.75 -7.23
CA ALA A 40 -19.54 -2.47 -8.58
C ALA A 40 -20.45 -3.60 -9.13
N VAL A 41 -20.05 -4.86 -8.92
CA VAL A 41 -20.85 -6.03 -9.34
C VAL A 41 -22.17 -6.09 -8.57
N ALA A 42 -22.14 -5.89 -7.24
CA ALA A 42 -23.36 -5.89 -6.43
C ALA A 42 -24.34 -4.79 -6.89
N LEU A 43 -23.84 -3.56 -7.07
CA LEU A 43 -24.67 -2.45 -7.58
C LEU A 43 -25.23 -2.74 -8.97
N GLY A 44 -24.40 -3.28 -9.89
CA GLY A 44 -24.83 -3.64 -11.24
C GLY A 44 -25.91 -4.72 -11.27
N ARG A 45 -26.01 -5.54 -10.22
CA ARG A 45 -27.05 -6.57 -10.04
C ARG A 45 -28.24 -6.08 -9.21
N GLY A 46 -28.25 -4.82 -8.77
CA GLY A 46 -29.27 -4.29 -7.87
C GLY A 46 -29.20 -4.87 -6.44
N GLU A 47 -28.08 -5.47 -6.06
CA GLU A 47 -27.86 -6.06 -4.74
C GLU A 47 -27.47 -5.00 -3.70
N SER A 48 -27.72 -5.30 -2.42
CA SER A 48 -27.38 -4.41 -1.32
C SER A 48 -25.88 -4.46 -0.97
N LEU A 49 -25.28 -3.29 -0.75
CA LEU A 49 -23.88 -3.17 -0.30
C LEU A 49 -23.65 -3.47 1.18
N ARG A 50 -24.69 -3.71 2.00
CA ARG A 50 -24.57 -3.83 3.47
C ARG A 50 -23.58 -4.90 3.95
N LYS A 51 -23.34 -5.93 3.14
CA LYS A 51 -22.38 -7.00 3.45
C LYS A 51 -20.94 -6.69 3.00
N ILE A 52 -20.75 -5.71 2.13
CA ILE A 52 -19.46 -5.33 1.55
C ILE A 52 -18.97 -4.04 2.23
N ALA A 53 -19.78 -2.99 2.18
CA ALA A 53 -19.54 -1.69 2.79
C ALA A 53 -20.13 -1.65 4.20
N THR A 54 -19.35 -2.11 5.19
CA THR A 54 -19.78 -2.23 6.59
C THR A 54 -19.54 -0.98 7.42
N THR A 55 -18.96 0.07 6.83
CA THR A 55 -18.76 1.38 7.47
C THR A 55 -19.35 2.48 6.60
N THR A 56 -19.30 3.72 7.09
CA THR A 56 -19.71 4.89 6.34
C THR A 56 -18.69 6.01 6.41
N THR A 57 -18.61 6.80 5.35
CA THR A 57 -17.87 8.07 5.32
C THR A 57 -18.78 9.23 4.96
N ASP A 58 -18.29 10.44 5.22
CA ASP A 58 -18.97 11.67 4.83
C ASP A 58 -18.18 12.38 3.73
N SER A 59 -18.89 13.03 2.83
CA SER A 59 -18.37 14.08 1.95
C SER A 59 -18.87 15.46 2.45
N PRO A 60 -18.39 16.57 1.88
CA PRO A 60 -18.93 17.90 2.20
C PRO A 60 -20.44 18.05 1.93
N THR A 61 -21.03 17.22 1.07
CA THR A 61 -22.43 17.35 0.62
C THR A 61 -23.30 16.16 0.99
N THR A 62 -22.73 15.02 1.40
CA THR A 62 -23.48 13.79 1.64
C THR A 62 -22.88 13.06 2.84
N ARG A 63 -23.73 12.75 3.82
CA ARG A 63 -23.35 12.03 5.04
C ARG A 63 -23.67 10.56 4.89
N HIS A 64 -22.99 9.71 5.67
CA HIS A 64 -23.26 8.27 5.78
C HIS A 64 -23.20 7.48 4.46
N ILE A 65 -22.26 7.83 3.59
CA ILE A 65 -22.00 7.11 2.34
C ILE A 65 -21.46 5.72 2.70
N PRO A 66 -22.09 4.61 2.25
CA PRO A 66 -21.56 3.27 2.47
C PRO A 66 -20.16 3.13 1.88
N SER A 67 -19.19 2.75 2.72
CA SER A 67 -17.77 2.74 2.37
C SER A 67 -17.07 1.48 2.85
N VAL A 68 -15.96 1.16 2.18
CA VAL A 68 -14.95 0.20 2.62
C VAL A 68 -13.69 0.97 2.93
N LEU A 69 -13.21 0.92 4.18
CA LEU A 69 -11.98 1.57 4.61
C LEU A 69 -10.92 0.52 4.90
N LEU A 70 -10.00 0.34 3.94
CA LEU A 70 -8.87 -0.56 4.09
C LEU A 70 -7.80 0.04 5.01
N THR A 71 -7.10 -0.81 5.74
CA THR A 71 -6.03 -0.37 6.65
C THR A 71 -4.73 -0.13 5.88
N PRO A 72 -4.24 1.12 5.79
CA PRO A 72 -2.92 1.39 5.23
C PRO A 72 -1.81 0.94 6.20
N ARG A 73 -0.61 0.70 5.70
CA ARG A 73 0.55 0.28 6.51
C ARG A 73 1.73 1.22 6.31
N ALA A 74 2.29 1.73 7.39
CA ALA A 74 3.57 2.44 7.33
C ALA A 74 4.70 1.46 6.98
N VAL A 75 5.54 1.87 6.04
CA VAL A 75 6.70 1.10 5.56
C VAL A 75 7.95 1.93 5.80
N THR A 76 8.68 1.54 6.83
CA THR A 76 10.10 1.86 7.07
C THR A 76 10.98 0.76 6.47
N VAL A 77 12.30 0.95 6.47
CA VAL A 77 13.25 -0.02 5.87
C VAL A 77 13.06 -1.45 6.40
N ASP A 78 12.83 -1.62 7.71
CA ASP A 78 12.60 -2.91 8.36
C ASP A 78 11.24 -3.54 8.00
N LYS A 79 10.33 -2.77 7.42
CA LYS A 79 9.00 -3.23 7.00
C LYS A 79 8.90 -3.57 5.52
N ILE A 80 9.92 -3.30 4.72
CA ILE A 80 9.91 -3.60 3.27
C ILE A 80 9.68 -5.10 3.02
N LYS A 81 10.43 -6.00 3.68
CA LYS A 81 10.24 -7.45 3.55
C LYS A 81 8.83 -7.93 3.97
N PRO A 82 8.37 -7.68 5.21
CA PRO A 82 7.08 -8.22 5.68
C PRO A 82 5.85 -7.58 5.03
N THR A 83 6.02 -6.54 4.20
CA THR A 83 4.92 -5.89 3.47
C THR A 83 5.09 -6.02 1.97
N LEU A 84 5.92 -5.19 1.34
CA LEU A 84 6.01 -5.07 -0.11
C LEU A 84 6.47 -6.36 -0.79
N LEU A 85 7.46 -7.06 -0.22
CA LEU A 85 7.90 -8.34 -0.78
C LEU A 85 6.92 -9.48 -0.45
N LYS A 86 6.47 -9.57 0.81
CA LYS A 86 5.53 -10.61 1.25
C LYS A 86 4.21 -10.57 0.49
N ASP A 87 3.71 -9.38 0.20
CA ASP A 87 2.45 -9.18 -0.51
C ASP A 87 2.63 -9.22 -2.04
N GLY A 88 3.86 -9.42 -2.51
CA GLY A 88 4.18 -9.52 -3.93
C GLY A 88 4.04 -8.21 -4.71
N MET A 89 4.11 -7.06 -4.02
CA MET A 89 4.09 -5.75 -4.68
C MET A 89 5.33 -5.56 -5.55
N TYR A 90 6.50 -5.97 -5.05
CA TYR A 90 7.76 -5.97 -5.78
C TYR A 90 8.55 -7.24 -5.48
N ARG A 91 9.41 -7.62 -6.43
CA ARG A 91 10.49 -8.56 -6.20
C ARG A 91 11.70 -7.82 -5.64
N ILE A 92 12.55 -8.56 -4.94
CA ILE A 92 13.72 -7.98 -4.30
C ILE A 92 14.71 -7.38 -5.30
N ASP A 93 14.82 -7.93 -6.51
CA ASP A 93 15.66 -7.42 -7.60
C ASP A 93 15.15 -6.09 -8.18
N GLU A 94 13.88 -5.76 -8.01
CA GLU A 94 13.31 -4.47 -8.43
C GLU A 94 13.68 -3.37 -7.44
N ILE A 95 13.75 -3.70 -6.15
CA ILE A 95 14.17 -2.76 -5.09
C ILE A 95 15.69 -2.65 -5.06
N CYS A 96 16.40 -3.78 -5.06
CA CYS A 96 17.84 -3.89 -4.87
C CYS A 96 18.56 -4.00 -6.21
N THR A 97 18.53 -2.91 -6.97
CA THR A 97 19.30 -2.75 -8.21
C THR A 97 20.81 -2.88 -7.95
N ALA A 98 21.62 -2.99 -9.00
CA ALA A 98 23.07 -3.15 -8.87
C ALA A 98 23.72 -2.06 -7.99
N GLU A 99 23.28 -0.80 -8.15
CA GLU A 99 23.77 0.34 -7.38
C GLU A 99 23.34 0.32 -5.91
N LEU A 100 22.18 -0.28 -5.62
CA LEU A 100 21.58 -0.31 -4.28
C LEU A 100 21.97 -1.54 -3.46
N ARG A 101 22.64 -2.52 -4.08
CA ARG A 101 22.98 -3.79 -3.42
C ARG A 101 23.71 -3.63 -2.10
N PRO A 102 24.73 -2.75 -1.95
CA PRO A 102 25.41 -2.60 -0.66
C PRO A 102 24.49 -2.07 0.46
N ALA A 103 23.57 -1.16 0.13
CA ALA A 103 22.59 -0.64 1.08
C ALA A 103 21.56 -1.73 1.45
N CYS A 104 21.06 -2.46 0.45
CA CYS A 104 20.17 -3.58 0.68
C CYS A 104 20.79 -4.67 1.55
N GLU A 105 22.06 -5.04 1.34
CA GLU A 105 22.76 -6.04 2.15
C GLU A 105 22.86 -5.61 3.62
N LYS A 106 23.18 -4.33 3.87
CA LYS A 106 23.20 -3.75 5.23
C LYS A 106 21.84 -3.86 5.92
N ASP A 107 20.76 -3.66 5.18
CA ASP A 107 19.38 -3.72 5.70
C ASP A 107 18.79 -5.15 5.64
N GLY A 108 19.61 -6.14 5.30
CA GLY A 108 19.21 -7.53 5.19
C GLY A 108 18.27 -7.82 4.02
N LEU A 109 18.07 -6.91 3.07
CA LEU A 109 17.29 -7.06 1.83
C LEU A 109 18.04 -7.88 0.77
N THR A 110 18.41 -9.11 1.14
CA THR A 110 19.01 -10.11 0.25
C THR A 110 18.00 -11.22 -0.08
N ARG A 111 18.25 -11.93 -1.19
CA ARG A 111 17.55 -13.18 -1.54
C ARG A 111 17.78 -14.24 -0.46
#